data_AF-A0A173YSV3-F1
#
_entry.id   AF-A0A173YSV3-F1
#
_cell.length_a   1.000
_cell.length_b   1.000
_cell.length_c   1.000
_cell.angle_alpha   90.00
_cell.angle_beta   90.00
_cell.angle_gamma   90.00
#
_symmetry.space_group_name_H-M   'P 1'
#
loop_
_entity.id
_entity.type
_entity.pdbx_description
1 polymer ?
#
loop_
_entity_poly.entity_id
_entity_poly.type
_entity_poly.pdbx_seq_one_letter_code
_entity_poly.pdbx_strand_id
1 'polypeptide(L)'
;MGTAEVIKYLDDNQFGKKSYRELSAKSNKSVSLLLSDKTEAYDFDDITKYIFPKYTPSSADAILIKTNKIILIEFKGGFERKISEDNFDREKCRCEKINDVCEDYASLLKKDLKNIKKELTSNLLKKAAESRWTLEYHLLPEVYKDNLYLDFHVNYIIVMDKVKENPVDAMEQIMDEWANIHRKDNFYEQMDKSVKYLYCESRFKKKSFYDKVEVCSVQEFEQMISLFL
;
A
#
# COMPACT_ATOMS: atom_id res chain seq x y z
N MET A 1 -1.36 -29.42 -5.92
CA MET A 1 -2.11 -28.38 -5.20
C MET A 1 -1.41 -27.05 -5.50
N GLY A 2 -2.01 -25.90 -5.32
CA GLY A 2 -1.46 -24.61 -5.70
C GLY A 2 -2.34 -23.50 -5.14
N THR A 3 -2.34 -22.32 -5.78
CA THR A 3 -3.22 -21.23 -5.36
C THR A 3 -4.71 -21.49 -5.61
N ALA A 4 -5.06 -22.56 -6.34
CA ALA A 4 -6.44 -22.96 -6.61
C ALA A 4 -7.20 -23.41 -5.34
N GLU A 5 -6.53 -24.07 -4.41
CA GLU A 5 -7.10 -24.49 -3.13
C GLU A 5 -7.46 -23.28 -2.26
N VAL A 6 -6.67 -22.21 -2.34
CA VAL A 6 -6.98 -20.94 -1.65
C VAL A 6 -8.26 -20.34 -2.23
N ILE A 7 -8.38 -20.26 -3.56
CA ILE A 7 -9.60 -19.78 -4.23
C ILE A 7 -10.80 -20.63 -3.81
N LYS A 8 -10.67 -21.96 -3.88
CA LYS A 8 -11.74 -22.88 -3.50
C LYS A 8 -12.16 -22.67 -2.04
N TYR A 9 -11.22 -22.57 -1.10
CA TYR A 9 -11.54 -22.33 0.30
C TYR A 9 -12.28 -21.01 0.50
N LEU A 10 -11.85 -19.94 -0.17
CA LEU A 10 -12.51 -18.64 -0.07
C LEU A 10 -13.94 -18.69 -0.63
N ASP A 11 -14.12 -19.32 -1.79
CA ASP A 11 -15.42 -19.48 -2.45
C ASP A 11 -16.35 -20.38 -1.62
N ASP A 12 -15.86 -21.50 -1.06
CA ASP A 12 -16.60 -22.42 -0.19
C ASP A 12 -17.07 -21.74 1.11
N ASN A 13 -16.30 -20.77 1.62
CA ASN A 13 -16.67 -19.92 2.75
C ASN A 13 -17.47 -18.66 2.36
N GLN A 14 -17.94 -18.59 1.11
CA GLN A 14 -18.80 -17.51 0.59
C GLN A 14 -18.15 -16.12 0.60
N PHE A 15 -16.81 -16.04 0.57
CA PHE A 15 -16.13 -14.78 0.32
C PHE A 15 -16.30 -14.41 -1.16
N GLY A 16 -17.14 -13.42 -1.45
CA GLY A 16 -17.31 -12.90 -2.80
C GLY A 16 -16.11 -12.06 -3.24
N LYS A 17 -15.71 -12.19 -4.51
CA LYS A 17 -14.82 -11.21 -5.14
C LYS A 17 -15.52 -9.86 -5.21
N LYS A 18 -14.76 -8.79 -4.98
CA LYS A 18 -15.22 -7.40 -5.06
C LYS A 18 -14.45 -6.63 -6.12
N SER A 19 -15.03 -5.54 -6.61
CA SER A 19 -14.35 -4.64 -7.53
C SER A 19 -13.23 -3.87 -6.82
N TYR A 20 -12.20 -3.45 -7.56
CA TYR A 20 -11.18 -2.57 -6.98
C TYR A 20 -11.75 -1.21 -6.55
N ARG A 21 -12.84 -0.75 -7.16
CA ARG A 21 -13.58 0.43 -6.69
C ARG A 21 -14.14 0.21 -5.28
N GLU A 22 -14.75 -0.93 -5.00
CA GLU A 22 -15.25 -1.27 -3.67
C GLU A 22 -14.12 -1.45 -2.66
N LEU A 23 -13.08 -2.20 -3.02
CA LEU A 23 -11.96 -2.53 -2.14
C LEU A 23 -11.09 -1.30 -1.78
N SER A 24 -11.07 -0.30 -2.66
CA SER A 24 -10.31 0.94 -2.44
C SER A 24 -11.16 2.09 -1.88
N ALA A 25 -12.43 1.83 -1.55
CA ALA A 25 -13.31 2.81 -0.95
C ALA A 25 -12.90 3.08 0.51
N LYS A 26 -12.79 4.37 0.88
CA LYS A 26 -12.58 4.74 2.29
C LYS A 26 -13.90 4.67 3.04
N SER A 27 -13.90 4.03 4.22
CA SER A 27 -15.07 3.83 5.08
C SER A 27 -15.88 5.10 5.43
N ASN A 28 -15.28 6.29 5.33
CA ASN A 28 -15.89 7.56 5.77
C ASN A 28 -16.11 8.61 4.67
N LYS A 29 -15.70 8.35 3.43
CA LYS A 29 -15.90 9.27 2.29
C LYS A 29 -16.21 8.40 1.09
N SER A 30 -17.33 8.64 0.43
CA SER A 30 -17.83 7.94 -0.78
C SER A 30 -16.91 8.07 -2.01
N VAL A 31 -15.61 8.11 -1.80
CA VAL A 31 -14.54 8.39 -2.75
C VAL A 31 -13.61 7.19 -2.74
N SER A 32 -13.75 6.37 -3.77
CA SER A 32 -12.83 5.27 -4.06
C SER A 32 -11.55 5.78 -4.69
N LEU A 33 -10.42 5.19 -4.30
CA LEU A 33 -9.12 5.53 -4.89
C LEU A 33 -9.03 5.04 -6.35
N LEU A 34 -9.59 3.87 -6.64
CA LEU A 34 -9.71 3.31 -7.97
C LEU A 34 -11.14 3.41 -8.48
N LEU A 35 -11.29 3.61 -9.79
CA LEU A 35 -12.59 3.59 -10.46
C LEU A 35 -12.85 2.31 -11.24
N SER A 36 -11.92 1.35 -11.19
CA SER A 36 -12.04 0.06 -11.88
C SER A 36 -13.12 -0.82 -11.25
N ASP A 37 -14.13 -1.15 -12.05
CA ASP A 37 -15.22 -2.08 -11.70
C ASP A 37 -14.83 -3.56 -11.91
N LYS A 38 -13.52 -3.83 -12.11
CA LYS A 38 -13.00 -5.19 -12.32
C LYS A 38 -13.06 -6.00 -11.01
N THR A 39 -13.83 -7.08 -11.02
CA THR A 39 -14.09 -7.94 -9.84
C THR A 39 -13.20 -9.19 -9.86
N GLU A 40 -12.03 -9.10 -9.22
CA GLU A 40 -11.03 -10.18 -9.24
C GLU A 40 -10.43 -10.54 -7.88
N ALA A 41 -10.42 -9.59 -6.95
CA ALA A 41 -9.79 -9.74 -5.64
C ALA A 41 -10.86 -9.93 -4.55
N TYR A 42 -10.44 -10.53 -3.44
CA TYR A 42 -11.26 -10.68 -2.26
C TYR A 42 -10.92 -9.58 -1.24
N ASP A 43 -11.89 -9.24 -0.40
CA ASP A 43 -11.72 -8.33 0.72
C ASP A 43 -10.96 -9.03 1.84
N PHE A 44 -9.72 -8.61 2.07
CA PHE A 44 -8.87 -9.29 3.05
C PHE A 44 -9.13 -8.81 4.48
N ASP A 45 -9.71 -7.63 4.66
CA ASP A 45 -10.22 -7.18 5.95
C ASP A 45 -11.39 -8.07 6.40
N ASP A 46 -12.31 -8.39 5.50
CA ASP A 46 -13.44 -9.27 5.81
C ASP A 46 -13.00 -10.70 6.13
N ILE A 47 -12.02 -11.25 5.38
CA ILE A 47 -11.41 -12.54 5.69
C ILE A 47 -10.73 -12.50 7.07
N THR A 48 -9.99 -11.44 7.38
CA THR A 48 -9.29 -11.28 8.65
C THR A 48 -10.28 -11.18 9.82
N LYS A 49 -11.40 -10.45 9.66
CA LYS A 49 -12.49 -10.38 10.66
C LYS A 49 -13.15 -11.73 10.89
N TYR A 50 -13.35 -12.52 9.83
CA TYR A 50 -13.91 -13.86 9.95
C TYR A 50 -13.01 -14.78 10.78
N ILE A 51 -11.70 -14.74 10.54
CA ILE A 51 -10.71 -15.50 11.31
C ILE A 51 -10.63 -15.00 12.77
N PHE A 52 -10.71 -13.68 12.98
CA PHE A 52 -10.53 -13.03 14.28
C PHE A 52 -11.72 -12.14 14.68
N PRO A 53 -12.84 -12.71 15.15
CA PRO A 53 -14.07 -11.96 15.41
C PRO A 53 -14.02 -11.05 16.65
N LYS A 54 -13.04 -11.22 17.54
CA LYS A 54 -12.91 -10.44 18.79
C LYS A 54 -11.81 -9.39 18.73
N TYR A 55 -10.62 -9.81 18.32
CA TYR A 55 -9.42 -8.98 18.27
C TYR A 55 -8.83 -9.08 16.88
N THR A 56 -9.41 -8.32 15.95
CA THR A 56 -9.03 -8.34 14.55
C THR A 56 -7.70 -7.60 14.37
N PRO A 57 -6.63 -8.27 13.90
CA PRO A 57 -5.39 -7.59 13.54
C PRO A 57 -5.64 -6.67 12.33
N SER A 58 -4.72 -5.74 12.08
CA SER A 58 -4.77 -4.96 10.84
C SER A 58 -4.36 -5.83 9.64
N SER A 59 -4.92 -5.49 8.48
CA SER A 59 -4.73 -6.24 7.25
C SER A 59 -4.58 -5.29 6.06
N ALA A 60 -4.03 -5.84 4.99
CA ALA A 60 -4.14 -5.30 3.65
C ALA A 60 -5.62 -5.25 3.28
N ASP A 61 -6.01 -4.29 2.47
CA ASP A 61 -7.42 -4.12 2.11
C ASP A 61 -7.91 -5.27 1.21
N ALA A 62 -7.05 -5.80 0.34
CA ALA A 62 -7.43 -6.86 -0.60
C ALA A 62 -6.41 -7.99 -0.75
N ILE A 63 -6.89 -9.16 -1.16
CA ILE A 63 -6.09 -10.31 -1.56
C ILE A 63 -6.49 -10.77 -2.97
N LEU A 64 -5.52 -10.78 -3.87
CA LEU A 64 -5.66 -11.25 -5.24
C LEU A 64 -4.90 -12.57 -5.40
N ILE A 65 -5.60 -13.59 -5.88
CA ILE A 65 -5.03 -14.91 -6.14
C ILE A 65 -4.87 -15.12 -7.64
N LYS A 66 -3.64 -15.36 -8.10
CA LYS A 66 -3.30 -15.72 -9.48
C LYS A 66 -2.52 -17.05 -9.50
N THR A 67 -2.25 -17.58 -10.69
CA THR A 67 -1.47 -18.81 -10.84
C THR A 67 -0.12 -18.68 -10.14
N ASN A 68 0.11 -19.51 -9.12
CA ASN A 68 1.33 -19.54 -8.28
C ASN A 68 1.70 -18.23 -7.59
N LYS A 69 0.76 -17.28 -7.44
CA LYS A 69 0.99 -16.01 -6.74
C LYS A 69 -0.19 -15.61 -5.87
N ILE A 70 0.11 -15.19 -4.65
CA ILE A 70 -0.80 -14.48 -3.76
C ILE A 70 -0.32 -13.03 -3.68
N ILE A 71 -1.20 -12.08 -3.91
CA ILE A 71 -0.87 -10.66 -3.92
C ILE A 71 -1.76 -9.98 -2.90
N LEU A 72 -1.16 -9.49 -1.82
CA LEU A 72 -1.82 -8.64 -0.84
C LEU A 72 -1.71 -7.18 -1.31
N ILE A 73 -2.83 -6.46 -1.30
CA ILE A 73 -2.92 -5.12 -1.89
C ILE A 73 -3.44 -4.15 -0.83
N GLU A 74 -2.70 -3.07 -0.62
CA GLU A 74 -3.06 -1.97 0.27
C GLU A 74 -3.33 -0.70 -0.54
N PHE A 75 -4.54 -0.15 -0.41
CA PHE A 75 -4.95 1.10 -1.02
C PHE A 75 -4.73 2.27 -0.07
N LYS A 76 -3.88 3.19 -0.50
CA LYS A 76 -3.39 4.31 0.28
C LYS A 76 -3.71 5.61 -0.45
N GLY A 77 -4.89 6.18 -0.18
CA GLY A 77 -5.27 7.50 -0.67
C GLY A 77 -4.97 8.63 0.32
N GLY A 78 -4.97 9.88 -0.14
CA GLY A 78 -4.71 11.07 0.67
C GLY A 78 -3.22 11.38 0.85
N PHE A 79 -2.38 10.90 -0.08
CA PHE A 79 -0.95 11.19 -0.08
C PHE A 79 -0.59 12.48 -0.82
N GLU A 80 -1.60 13.26 -1.20
CA GLU A 80 -1.47 14.64 -1.63
C GLU A 80 -0.89 15.50 -0.49
N ARG A 81 0.44 15.48 -0.34
CA ARG A 81 1.14 16.48 0.47
C ARG A 81 1.12 17.79 -0.31
N LYS A 82 0.23 18.70 0.06
CA LYS A 82 0.27 20.11 -0.38
C LYS A 82 1.55 20.84 0.05
N ILE A 83 2.39 20.22 0.90
CA ILE A 83 3.62 20.77 1.48
C ILE A 83 4.63 19.62 1.71
N SER A 84 5.75 19.62 1.00
CA SER A 84 6.97 18.84 1.33
C SER A 84 7.98 19.73 2.05
N GLU A 85 9.10 19.19 2.57
CA GLU A 85 10.16 20.03 3.15
C GLU A 85 10.78 20.98 2.11
N ASP A 86 10.78 20.56 0.83
CA ASP A 86 11.37 21.28 -0.30
C ASP A 86 10.37 22.17 -1.06
N ASN A 87 9.08 21.79 -1.15
CA ASN A 87 7.99 22.63 -1.68
C ASN A 87 7.27 23.40 -0.56
N PHE A 88 8.00 23.70 0.52
CA PHE A 88 7.49 24.46 1.64
C PHE A 88 7.25 25.91 1.20
N ASP A 89 6.01 26.21 0.84
CA ASP A 89 5.59 27.56 0.54
C ASP A 89 5.67 28.42 1.83
N ARG A 90 6.76 29.18 1.95
CA ARG A 90 7.01 30.06 3.09
C ARG A 90 5.89 31.10 3.25
N GLU A 91 5.20 31.48 2.17
CA GLU A 91 4.09 32.43 2.22
C GLU A 91 2.87 31.86 2.95
N LYS A 92 2.69 30.52 2.98
CA LYS A 92 1.66 29.87 3.82
C LYS A 92 1.94 30.00 5.32
N CYS A 93 3.15 30.42 5.69
CA CYS A 93 3.55 30.68 7.07
C CYS A 93 3.64 32.17 7.40
N ARG A 94 3.13 33.04 6.50
CA ARG A 94 3.04 34.48 6.73
C ARG A 94 2.05 34.75 7.86
N CYS A 95 2.51 35.46 8.87
CA CYS A 95 1.72 35.81 10.04
C CYS A 95 1.31 37.29 9.94
N GLU A 96 0.00 37.55 9.86
CA GLU A 96 -0.54 38.91 9.73
C GLU A 96 -0.10 39.85 10.86
N LYS A 97 0.15 39.31 12.07
CA LYS A 97 0.57 40.09 13.23
C LYS A 97 1.99 40.63 13.12
N ILE A 98 2.89 39.88 12.49
CA ILE A 98 4.29 40.29 12.27
C ILE A 98 4.52 40.77 10.83
N ASN A 99 3.50 40.63 9.96
CA ASN A 99 3.52 40.94 8.54
C ASN A 99 4.73 40.30 7.79
N ASP A 100 5.15 39.14 8.27
CA ASP A 100 6.31 38.39 7.79
C ASP A 100 6.13 36.88 8.06
N VAL A 101 7.03 36.05 7.58
CA VAL A 101 7.05 34.60 7.80
C VAL A 101 7.35 34.28 9.27
N CYS A 102 6.49 33.48 9.90
CA CYS A 102 6.72 33.00 11.26
C CYS A 102 7.59 31.72 11.24
N GLU A 103 8.87 31.87 11.55
CA GLU A 103 9.84 30.76 11.57
C GLU A 103 9.51 29.69 12.62
N ASP A 104 8.96 30.08 13.79
CA ASP A 104 8.52 29.12 14.82
C ASP A 104 7.37 28.23 14.32
N TYR A 105 6.38 28.83 13.64
CA TYR A 105 5.27 28.10 13.03
C TYR A 105 5.76 27.20 11.89
N ALA A 106 6.68 27.69 11.06
CA ALA A 106 7.26 26.90 9.99
C ALA A 106 8.03 25.67 10.52
N SER A 107 8.76 25.83 11.62
CA SER A 107 9.47 24.75 12.30
C SER A 107 8.51 23.69 12.86
N LEU A 108 7.41 24.11 13.49
CA LEU A 108 6.35 23.21 13.98
C LEU A 108 5.72 22.43 12.83
N LEU A 109 5.36 23.10 11.74
CA LEU A 109 4.75 22.48 10.57
C LEU A 109 5.67 21.41 9.94
N LYS A 110 6.98 21.70 9.81
CA LYS A 110 7.97 20.71 9.35
C LYS A 110 8.06 19.50 10.28
N LYS A 111 8.03 19.71 11.59
CA LYS A 111 8.05 18.62 12.58
C LYS A 111 6.80 17.75 12.47
N ASP A 112 5.63 18.35 12.30
CA ASP A 112 4.38 17.63 12.13
C ASP A 112 4.38 16.81 10.84
N LEU A 113 4.88 17.35 9.72
CA LEU A 113 5.04 16.61 8.46
C LEU A 113 5.97 15.38 8.60
N LYS A 114 7.03 15.48 9.42
CA LYS A 114 7.91 14.33 9.74
C LYS A 114 7.19 13.29 10.59
N ASN A 115 6.43 13.71 11.59
CA ASN A 115 5.68 12.82 12.46
C ASN A 115 4.62 12.04 11.67
N ILE A 116 3.85 12.73 10.82
CA ILE A 116 2.87 12.11 9.92
C ILE A 116 3.55 11.05 9.04
N LYS A 117 4.74 11.34 8.50
CA LYS A 117 5.49 10.36 7.68
C LYS A 117 5.86 9.10 8.47
N LYS A 118 6.38 9.28 9.69
CA LYS A 118 6.79 8.17 10.57
C LYS A 118 5.59 7.30 10.94
N GLU A 119 4.50 7.93 11.37
CA GLU A 119 3.27 7.22 11.72
C GLU A 119 2.72 6.43 10.55
N LEU A 120 2.69 7.04 9.37
CA LEU A 120 2.19 6.40 8.17
C LEU A 120 3.07 5.20 7.75
N THR A 121 4.38 5.35 7.80
CA THR A 121 5.33 4.25 7.53
C THR A 121 5.13 3.12 8.54
N SER A 122 4.95 3.46 9.82
CA SER A 122 4.69 2.48 10.88
C SER A 122 3.38 1.72 10.65
N ASN A 123 2.31 2.43 10.24
CA ASN A 123 1.02 1.82 9.95
C ASN A 123 1.09 0.86 8.76
N LEU A 124 1.85 1.20 7.71
CA LEU A 124 2.10 0.32 6.57
C LEU A 124 2.90 -0.92 6.96
N LEU A 125 3.99 -0.76 7.71
CA LEU A 125 4.79 -1.88 8.17
C LEU A 125 3.99 -2.83 9.08
N LYS A 126 3.17 -2.27 9.97
CA LYS A 126 2.26 -3.04 10.82
C LYS A 126 1.28 -3.85 9.98
N LYS A 127 0.55 -3.20 9.07
CA LYS A 127 -0.40 -3.87 8.17
C LYS A 127 0.28 -4.95 7.35
N ALA A 128 1.46 -4.68 6.77
CA ALA A 128 2.19 -5.67 6.00
C ALA A 128 2.62 -6.88 6.85
N ALA A 129 3.12 -6.66 8.07
CA ALA A 129 3.52 -7.75 8.97
C ALA A 129 2.31 -8.59 9.42
N GLU A 130 1.24 -7.94 9.87
CA GLU A 130 0.03 -8.61 10.34
C GLU A 130 -0.71 -9.32 9.20
N SER A 131 -0.72 -8.76 7.99
CA SER A 131 -1.28 -9.44 6.80
C SER A 131 -0.53 -10.71 6.46
N ARG A 132 0.81 -10.66 6.46
CA ARG A 132 1.63 -11.83 6.20
C ARG A 132 1.41 -12.89 7.28
N TRP A 133 1.31 -12.47 8.53
CA TRP A 133 1.07 -13.35 9.65
C TRP A 133 -0.30 -14.03 9.57
N THR A 134 -1.36 -13.27 9.32
CA THR A 134 -2.72 -13.80 9.11
C THR A 134 -2.75 -14.80 7.95
N LEU A 135 -2.10 -14.47 6.83
CA LEU A 135 -2.01 -15.38 5.69
C LEU A 135 -1.28 -16.69 6.07
N GLU A 136 -0.04 -16.58 6.55
CA GLU A 136 0.86 -17.71 6.78
C GLU A 136 0.39 -18.65 7.89
N TYR A 137 -0.06 -18.08 9.00
CA TYR A 137 -0.31 -18.84 10.24
C TYR A 137 -1.78 -19.09 10.53
N HIS A 138 -2.71 -18.51 9.76
CA HIS A 138 -4.14 -18.68 10.00
C HIS A 138 -4.91 -19.07 8.75
N LEU A 139 -4.76 -18.36 7.63
CA LEU A 139 -5.51 -18.68 6.42
C LEU A 139 -4.95 -19.94 5.74
N LEU A 140 -3.65 -19.98 5.42
CA LEU A 140 -3.07 -21.10 4.68
C LEU A 140 -3.12 -22.44 5.45
N PRO A 141 -2.94 -22.51 6.78
CA PRO A 141 -3.14 -23.74 7.54
C PRO A 141 -4.56 -24.30 7.41
N GLU A 142 -5.59 -23.45 7.40
CA GLU A 142 -6.98 -23.89 7.20
C GLU A 142 -7.25 -24.38 5.77
N VAL A 143 -6.62 -23.74 4.78
CA VAL A 143 -6.71 -24.13 3.36
C VAL A 143 -6.09 -25.51 3.12
N TYR A 144 -4.88 -25.73 3.67
CA TYR A 144 -4.10 -26.93 3.35
C TYR A 144 -4.20 -28.04 4.40
N LYS A 145 -4.74 -27.78 5.60
CA LYS A 145 -4.95 -28.76 6.69
C LYS A 145 -3.74 -29.69 6.90
N ASP A 146 -2.58 -29.09 7.15
CA ASP A 146 -1.29 -29.78 7.37
C ASP A 146 -0.68 -30.50 6.14
N ASN A 147 -1.27 -30.36 4.95
CA ASN A 147 -0.58 -30.74 3.71
C ASN A 147 0.58 -29.77 3.41
N LEU A 148 1.63 -30.28 2.76
CA LEU A 148 2.78 -29.49 2.33
C LEU A 148 2.33 -28.28 1.50
N TYR A 149 2.69 -27.08 1.96
CA TYR A 149 2.59 -25.85 1.17
C TYR A 149 3.30 -26.04 -0.17
N LEU A 150 2.68 -25.58 -1.25
CA LEU A 150 3.39 -25.49 -2.52
C LEU A 150 4.14 -24.20 -2.65
N ASP A 151 5.12 -24.23 -3.56
CA ASP A 151 5.94 -23.09 -3.91
C ASP A 151 5.10 -22.09 -4.71
N PHE A 152 4.54 -21.10 -4.01
CA PHE A 152 3.91 -19.93 -4.58
C PHE A 152 4.55 -18.68 -4.01
N HIS A 153 4.62 -17.63 -4.83
CA HIS A 153 5.13 -16.36 -4.36
C HIS A 153 4.05 -15.57 -3.65
N VAL A 154 4.46 -14.82 -2.63
CA VAL A 154 3.59 -13.86 -1.97
C VAL A 154 4.17 -12.47 -2.11
N ASN A 155 3.39 -11.60 -2.76
CA ASN A 155 3.75 -10.23 -3.03
C ASN A 155 2.87 -9.27 -2.22
N TYR A 156 3.41 -8.08 -1.95
CA TYR A 156 2.69 -6.97 -1.34
C TYR A 156 2.71 -5.76 -2.29
N ILE A 157 1.54 -5.23 -2.66
CA ILE A 157 1.43 -4.05 -3.51
C ILE A 157 0.82 -2.92 -2.70
N ILE A 158 1.48 -1.76 -2.70
CA ILE A 158 0.97 -0.53 -2.11
C ILE A 158 0.54 0.38 -3.25
N VAL A 159 -0.76 0.63 -3.36
CA VAL A 159 -1.37 1.47 -4.40
C VAL A 159 -1.66 2.85 -3.84
N MET A 160 -1.20 3.89 -4.54
CA MET A 160 -1.21 5.27 -4.05
C MET A 160 -1.81 6.25 -5.06
N ASP A 161 -2.44 7.33 -4.58
CA ASP A 161 -2.81 8.46 -5.43
C ASP A 161 -1.56 9.25 -5.88
N LYS A 162 -1.00 8.93 -7.06
CA LYS A 162 -0.15 9.90 -7.79
C LYS A 162 -1.05 11.08 -8.17
N VAL A 163 -0.82 12.20 -7.49
CA VAL A 163 -1.22 13.59 -7.79
C VAL A 163 -2.00 13.77 -9.09
N LYS A 164 -3.26 14.22 -8.96
CA LYS A 164 -4.03 14.82 -10.05
C LYS A 164 -4.45 16.26 -9.70
N GLU A 165 -3.53 17.07 -9.18
CA GLU A 165 -3.71 18.54 -9.15
C GLU A 165 -2.50 19.36 -9.63
N ASN A 166 -1.35 18.76 -9.97
CA ASN A 166 -0.26 19.51 -10.61
C ASN A 166 0.46 18.71 -11.71
N PRO A 167 0.08 18.86 -13.00
CA PRO A 167 0.69 18.13 -14.11
C PRO A 167 2.20 18.42 -14.29
N VAL A 168 2.70 19.51 -13.70
CA VAL A 168 4.13 19.87 -13.71
C VAL A 168 4.96 18.92 -12.85
N ASP A 169 4.48 18.54 -11.66
CA ASP A 169 5.21 17.65 -10.74
C ASP A 169 5.29 16.21 -11.28
N ALA A 170 4.26 15.77 -12.00
CA ALA A 170 4.23 14.46 -12.66
C ALA A 170 5.15 14.43 -13.89
N MET A 171 5.23 15.52 -14.66
CA MET A 171 6.18 15.63 -15.77
C MET A 171 7.63 15.72 -15.28
N GLU A 172 7.89 16.46 -14.20
CA GLU A 172 9.22 16.48 -13.58
C GLU A 172 9.67 15.10 -13.12
N GLN A 173 8.80 14.34 -12.45
CA GLN A 173 9.13 12.99 -11.99
C GLN A 173 9.42 12.02 -13.16
N ILE A 174 8.63 12.09 -14.23
CA ILE A 174 8.85 11.27 -15.43
C ILE A 174 10.18 11.66 -16.10
N MET A 175 10.49 12.95 -16.18
CA MET A 175 11.75 13.46 -16.74
C MET A 175 12.96 13.10 -15.87
N ASP A 176 12.82 13.13 -14.54
CA ASP A 176 13.86 12.73 -13.60
C ASP A 176 14.15 11.23 -13.68
N GLU A 177 13.12 10.37 -13.75
CA GLU A 177 13.27 8.92 -13.91
C GLU A 177 13.98 8.59 -15.23
N TRP A 178 13.63 9.27 -16.32
CA TRP A 178 14.28 9.09 -17.62
C TRP A 178 15.72 9.61 -17.64
N ALA A 179 16.01 10.63 -16.84
CA ALA A 179 17.35 11.20 -16.68
C ALA A 179 18.19 10.52 -15.58
N ASN A 180 17.65 9.51 -14.88
CA ASN A 180 18.25 8.87 -13.71
C ASN A 180 18.64 9.87 -12.60
N ILE A 181 17.85 10.93 -12.44
CA ILE A 181 18.02 11.97 -11.42
C ILE A 181 17.24 11.57 -10.17
N HIS A 182 17.96 11.16 -9.12
CA HIS A 182 17.36 10.82 -7.84
C HIS A 182 17.10 12.07 -6.99
N ARG A 183 15.86 12.54 -6.93
CA ARG A 183 15.47 13.63 -6.02
C ARG A 183 15.24 13.09 -4.62
N LYS A 184 15.85 13.74 -3.62
CA LYS A 184 15.70 13.36 -2.21
C LYS A 184 14.25 13.39 -1.75
N ASP A 185 13.40 14.21 -2.34
CA ASP A 185 12.00 14.43 -1.94
C ASP A 185 10.97 13.65 -2.73
N ASN A 186 11.42 12.74 -3.61
CA ASN A 186 10.52 11.81 -4.25
C ASN A 186 9.93 10.86 -3.20
N PHE A 187 8.65 11.09 -2.86
CA PHE A 187 7.95 10.30 -1.86
C PHE A 187 7.87 8.82 -2.24
N TYR A 188 7.73 8.49 -3.53
CA TYR A 188 7.73 7.10 -4.00
C TYR A 188 9.07 6.44 -3.72
N GLU A 189 10.18 7.08 -4.08
CA GLU A 189 11.50 6.55 -3.76
C GLU A 189 11.70 6.41 -2.25
N GLN A 190 11.23 7.37 -1.45
CA GLN A 190 11.34 7.31 0.00
C GLN A 190 10.48 6.17 0.58
N MET A 191 9.28 5.96 0.06
CA MET A 191 8.37 4.89 0.47
C MET A 191 8.94 3.53 0.07
N ASP A 192 9.36 3.38 -1.19
CA ASP A 192 10.04 2.18 -1.70
C ASP A 192 11.26 1.83 -0.86
N LYS A 193 12.13 2.81 -0.55
CA LYS A 193 13.26 2.64 0.37
C LYS A 193 12.82 2.23 1.77
N SER A 194 11.70 2.75 2.27
CA SER A 194 11.19 2.46 3.61
C SER A 194 10.61 1.05 3.73
N VAL A 195 10.07 0.50 2.65
CA VAL A 195 9.47 -0.85 2.61
C VAL A 195 10.45 -1.94 2.18
N LYS A 196 11.70 -1.60 1.83
CA LYS A 196 12.76 -2.58 1.48
C LYS A 196 12.91 -3.72 2.47
N TYR A 197 12.80 -3.41 3.76
CA TYR A 197 12.91 -4.41 4.82
C TYR A 197 11.81 -5.49 4.78
N LEU A 198 10.73 -5.30 4.00
CA LEU A 198 9.68 -6.31 3.83
C LEU A 198 10.07 -7.41 2.84
N TYR A 199 11.00 -7.17 1.91
CA TYR A 199 11.35 -8.13 0.85
C TYR A 199 12.84 -8.44 0.70
N CYS A 200 13.74 -7.69 1.34
CA CYS A 200 15.17 -8.00 1.27
C CYS A 200 15.52 -9.30 2.02
N GLU A 201 16.51 -10.05 1.52
CA GLU A 201 17.10 -11.15 2.28
C GLU A 201 18.06 -10.60 3.34
N SER A 202 17.93 -11.12 4.56
CA SER A 202 18.92 -10.87 5.60
C SER A 202 20.27 -11.47 5.23
N ARG A 203 21.35 -11.01 5.89
CA ARG A 203 22.70 -11.61 5.79
C ARG A 203 22.75 -13.12 6.10
N PHE A 204 21.68 -13.67 6.68
CA PHE A 204 21.51 -15.09 7.00
C PHE A 204 20.63 -15.82 5.99
N LYS A 205 20.37 -15.24 4.81
CA LYS A 205 19.51 -15.78 3.74
C LYS A 205 18.07 -16.07 4.16
N LYS A 206 17.59 -15.45 5.24
CA LYS A 206 16.16 -15.45 5.58
C LYS A 206 15.48 -14.32 4.80
N LYS A 207 14.47 -14.67 3.99
CA LYS A 207 13.52 -13.73 3.39
C LYS A 207 12.76 -13.01 4.50
N SER A 208 12.56 -11.70 4.35
CA SER A 208 12.04 -10.89 5.46
C SER A 208 10.54 -11.10 5.70
N PHE A 209 9.68 -10.92 4.69
CA PHE A 209 8.23 -11.19 4.82
C PHE A 209 7.56 -11.57 3.50
N TYR A 210 8.01 -10.96 2.39
CA TYR A 210 7.43 -11.12 1.06
C TYR A 210 8.50 -11.47 0.03
N ASP A 211 8.09 -12.10 -1.07
CA ASP A 211 8.97 -12.34 -2.23
C ASP A 211 9.22 -11.04 -3.00
N LYS A 212 8.22 -10.15 -3.04
CA LYS A 212 8.32 -8.83 -3.65
C LYS A 212 7.39 -7.84 -2.94
N VAL A 213 7.86 -6.61 -2.75
CA VAL A 213 7.00 -5.47 -2.45
C VAL A 213 7.11 -4.46 -3.59
N GLU A 214 5.97 -3.94 -4.04
CA GLU A 214 5.89 -2.90 -5.08
C GLU A 214 5.08 -1.72 -4.55
N VAL A 215 5.54 -0.52 -4.85
CA VAL A 215 4.78 0.72 -4.62
C VAL A 215 4.43 1.26 -5.99
N CYS A 216 3.14 1.43 -6.27
CA CYS A 216 2.66 1.92 -7.56
C CYS A 216 1.57 2.97 -7.39
N SER A 217 1.45 3.83 -8.38
CA SER A 217 0.31 4.72 -8.54
C SER A 217 -0.95 3.97 -8.93
N VAL A 218 -2.10 4.64 -8.76
CA VAL A 218 -3.39 4.19 -9.31
C VAL A 218 -3.27 3.82 -10.79
N GLN A 219 -2.64 4.67 -11.61
CA GLN A 219 -2.52 4.44 -13.05
C GLN A 219 -1.63 3.24 -13.40
N GLU A 220 -0.48 3.11 -12.73
CA GLU A 220 0.42 1.97 -12.91
C GLU A 220 -0.28 0.67 -12.47
N PHE A 221 -1.02 0.72 -11.35
CA PHE A 221 -1.81 -0.42 -10.89
C PHE A 221 -2.91 -0.81 -11.90
N GLU A 222 -3.64 0.17 -12.45
CA GLU A 222 -4.66 -0.06 -13.48
C GLU A 222 -4.07 -0.67 -14.76
N GLN A 223 -2.87 -0.26 -15.16
CA GLN A 223 -2.15 -0.87 -16.28
C GLN A 223 -1.71 -2.29 -15.95
N MET A 224 -1.15 -2.53 -14.75
CA MET A 224 -0.76 -3.86 -14.29
C MET A 224 -1.94 -4.83 -14.33
N ILE A 225 -3.10 -4.47 -13.75
CA ILE A 225 -4.30 -5.34 -13.76
C ILE A 225 -4.87 -5.56 -15.17
N SER A 226 -4.62 -4.64 -16.10
CA SER A 226 -5.03 -4.76 -17.51
C SER A 226 -4.14 -5.71 -18.30
N LEU A 227 -2.84 -5.78 -17.97
CA LEU A 227 -1.85 -6.66 -18.60
C LEU A 227 -1.85 -8.11 -18.09
N PHE A 228 -2.56 -8.39 -17.00
CA PHE A 228 -2.76 -9.75 -16.47
C PHE A 228 -3.93 -10.51 -17.12
N LEU A 229 -4.43 -10.04 -18.27
CA LEU A 229 -5.44 -10.65 -19.16
C LEU A 229 -4.85 -10.83 -20.56
#